data_AF-A0A072NMC1-F1
#
_entry.id   AF-A0A072NMC1-F1
#
_cell.length_a   1.000
_cell.length_b   1.000
_cell.length_c   1.000
_cell.angle_alpha   90.00
_cell.angle_beta   90.00
_cell.angle_gamma   90.00
#
_symmetry.space_group_name_H-M   'P 1'
#
loop_
_entity.id
_entity.type
_entity.pdbx_description
1 polymer ?
#
loop_
_entity_poly.entity_id
_entity_poly.type
_entity_poly.pdbx_seq_one_letter_code
_entity_poly.pdbx_strand_id
1 'polypeptide(L)'
;MFRGQTMTQSKGMTLMQAGLTYSPAHQRSSLQGRQRNEAEAKRLRGFIASALTHYRHGRVEQARAILDTMQGTLAGLREVLTPTGTAQYAPVDTTPEGVRRSLEAALEVSGNNICRAVGAGDTHAALRYLDTMRVRLEGES
;
A
#
# COMPACT_ATOMS: atom_id res chain seq x y z
N MET A 1 10.08 -18.83 77.70
CA MET A 1 9.81 -19.69 76.53
C MET A 1 9.86 -18.80 75.29
N PHE A 2 10.81 -19.07 74.41
CA PHE A 2 11.33 -18.12 73.42
C PHE A 2 10.63 -18.22 72.05
N ARG A 3 10.54 -17.04 71.40
CA ARG A 3 10.08 -16.78 70.03
C ARG A 3 10.84 -17.61 69.00
N GLY A 4 10.11 -18.17 68.03
CA GLY A 4 10.67 -18.84 66.85
C GLY A 4 11.43 -17.87 65.94
N GLN A 5 12.71 -18.18 65.77
CA GLN A 5 13.61 -17.84 64.66
C GLN A 5 13.06 -18.43 63.34
N THR A 6 13.37 -18.00 62.12
CA THR A 6 14.51 -17.23 61.57
C THR A 6 14.09 -16.70 60.18
N MET A 7 14.44 -15.45 59.89
CA MET A 7 14.47 -14.94 58.52
C MET A 7 15.61 -15.61 57.76
N THR A 8 15.30 -16.20 56.60
CA THR A 8 16.32 -16.52 55.60
C THR A 8 16.05 -15.65 54.37
N GLN A 9 16.80 -14.54 54.28
CA GLN A 9 17.03 -13.86 53.02
C GLN A 9 17.68 -14.85 52.05
N SER A 10 17.04 -15.10 50.91
CA SER A 10 17.76 -15.57 49.72
C SER A 10 17.78 -14.44 48.72
N LYS A 11 18.98 -13.88 48.55
CA LYS A 11 19.35 -12.96 47.48
C LYS A 11 19.39 -13.73 46.16
N GLY A 12 18.89 -13.08 45.11
CA GLY A 12 19.45 -13.21 43.77
C GLY A 12 18.88 -14.32 42.91
N MET A 13 17.83 -14.00 42.15
CA MET A 13 17.76 -14.38 40.74
C MET A 13 17.07 -13.25 39.98
N THR A 14 17.88 -12.42 39.34
CA THR A 14 17.45 -11.53 38.27
C THR A 14 16.93 -12.42 37.12
N LEU A 15 15.62 -12.59 37.03
CA LEU A 15 15.02 -13.09 35.79
C LEU A 15 14.91 -11.91 34.84
N MET A 16 15.94 -11.69 34.02
CA MET A 16 15.83 -10.85 32.84
C MET A 16 14.87 -11.53 31.87
N GLN A 17 13.57 -11.25 32.00
CA GLN A 17 12.62 -11.55 30.94
C GLN A 17 12.53 -10.31 30.06
N ALA A 18 13.23 -10.35 28.93
CA ALA A 18 13.12 -9.42 27.84
C ALA A 18 11.70 -9.52 27.22
N GLY A 19 10.72 -8.93 27.89
CA GLY A 19 9.39 -8.70 27.35
C GLY A 19 9.37 -7.36 26.65
N LEU A 20 9.43 -7.38 25.32
CA LEU A 20 9.20 -6.23 24.45
C LEU A 20 7.93 -5.48 24.90
N THR A 21 8.10 -4.32 25.52
CA THR A 21 7.02 -3.38 25.80
C THR A 21 6.49 -2.83 24.48
N TYR A 22 5.54 -3.56 23.88
CA TYR A 22 4.78 -3.10 22.73
C TYR A 22 3.96 -1.89 23.16
N SER A 23 4.43 -0.69 22.81
CA SER A 23 3.78 0.56 23.23
C SER A 23 2.46 0.73 22.47
N PRO A 24 1.29 0.72 23.13
CA PRO A 24 -0.03 0.73 22.48
C PRO A 24 -0.29 1.98 21.62
N ALA A 25 0.46 3.06 21.83
CA ALA A 25 0.41 4.26 20.99
C ALA A 25 0.87 3.99 19.54
N HIS A 26 1.92 3.19 19.34
CA HIS A 26 2.44 2.86 18.02
C HIS A 26 1.45 1.97 17.23
N GLN A 27 0.72 1.09 17.93
CA GLN A 27 -0.36 0.29 17.33
C GLN A 27 -1.57 1.11 16.91
N ARG A 28 -2.02 2.07 17.72
CA ARG A 28 -3.16 2.91 17.34
C ARG A 28 -2.83 3.82 16.16
N SER A 29 -1.62 4.40 16.15
CA SER A 29 -1.16 5.25 15.05
C SER A 29 -1.04 4.46 13.74
N SER A 30 -0.53 3.22 13.78
CA SER A 30 -0.42 2.39 12.58
C SER A 30 -1.78 1.90 12.06
N LEU A 31 -2.73 1.62 12.96
CA LEU A 31 -4.11 1.29 12.59
C LEU A 31 -4.82 2.48 11.91
N GLN A 32 -4.64 3.70 12.41
CA GLN A 32 -5.17 4.92 11.77
C GLN A 32 -4.49 5.20 10.43
N GLY A 33 -3.16 5.02 10.34
CA GLY A 33 -2.41 5.15 9.09
C GLY A 33 -2.86 4.16 8.01
N ARG A 34 -3.09 2.90 8.40
CA ARG A 34 -3.61 1.87 7.50
C ARG A 34 -5.02 2.18 6.99
N GLN A 35 -5.93 2.60 7.86
CA GLN A 35 -7.28 3.00 7.45
C GLN A 35 -7.27 4.15 6.45
N ARG A 36 -6.38 5.13 6.67
CA ARG A 36 -6.18 6.24 5.73
C ARG A 36 -5.68 5.75 4.37
N ASN A 37 -4.66 4.91 4.35
CA ASN A 37 -4.14 4.33 3.11
C ASN A 37 -5.23 3.57 2.33
N GLU A 38 -6.03 2.76 3.02
CA GLU A 38 -7.13 2.01 2.42
C GLU A 38 -8.23 2.94 1.84
N ALA A 39 -8.54 4.04 2.51
CA ALA A 39 -9.46 5.05 2.01
C ALA A 39 -8.95 5.72 0.73
N GLU A 40 -7.67 6.10 0.69
CA GLU A 40 -7.06 6.70 -0.51
C GLU A 40 -6.94 5.69 -1.66
N ALA A 41 -6.61 4.43 -1.37
CA ALA A 41 -6.60 3.36 -2.36
C ALA A 41 -8.01 3.14 -2.96
N LYS A 42 -9.06 3.20 -2.14
CA LYS A 42 -10.45 3.12 -2.62
C LYS A 42 -10.83 4.31 -3.49
N ARG A 43 -10.41 5.52 -3.13
CA ARG A 43 -10.62 6.73 -3.94
C ARG A 43 -9.93 6.60 -5.30
N LEU A 44 -8.66 6.19 -5.31
CA LEU A 44 -7.88 6.01 -6.54
C LEU A 44 -8.43 4.90 -7.43
N ARG A 45 -9.01 3.84 -6.85
CA ARG A 45 -9.72 2.81 -7.62
C ARG A 45 -10.85 3.40 -8.47
N GLY A 46 -11.55 4.43 -7.98
CA GLY A 46 -12.58 5.14 -8.74
C GLY A 46 -12.03 5.85 -9.97
N PHE A 47 -10.90 6.57 -9.81
CA PHE A 47 -10.21 7.21 -10.93
C PHE A 47 -9.74 6.19 -11.97
N ILE A 48 -9.13 5.08 -11.53
CA ILE A 48 -8.66 4.01 -12.42
C ILE A 48 -9.82 3.41 -13.21
N ALA A 49 -10.93 3.07 -12.55
CA ALA A 49 -12.11 2.53 -13.21
C ALA A 49 -12.69 3.50 -14.25
N SER A 50 -12.67 4.80 -13.96
CA SER A 50 -13.09 5.84 -14.89
C SER A 50 -12.16 5.93 -16.10
N ALA A 51 -10.83 5.98 -15.89
CA ALA A 51 -9.85 6.00 -16.96
C ALA A 51 -9.97 4.80 -17.91
N LEU A 52 -10.12 3.59 -17.35
CA LEU A 52 -10.30 2.36 -18.12
C LEU A 52 -11.62 2.37 -18.90
N THR A 53 -12.71 2.86 -18.29
CA THR A 53 -13.99 3.03 -18.99
C THR A 53 -13.87 3.99 -20.18
N HIS A 54 -13.20 5.13 -20.00
CA HIS A 54 -12.96 6.06 -21.10
C HIS A 54 -12.14 5.41 -22.22
N TYR A 55 -11.06 4.71 -21.88
CA TYR A 55 -10.24 3.99 -22.84
C TYR A 55 -11.06 2.94 -23.63
N ARG A 56 -11.89 2.13 -22.97
CA ARG A 56 -12.80 1.15 -23.61
C ARG A 56 -13.75 1.77 -24.63
N HIS A 57 -14.12 3.04 -24.44
CA HIS A 57 -14.99 3.78 -25.34
C HIS A 57 -14.21 4.60 -26.39
N GLY A 58 -12.90 4.37 -26.56
CA GLY A 58 -12.04 5.09 -27.50
C GLY A 58 -11.75 6.54 -27.08
N ARG A 59 -12.07 6.92 -25.84
CA ARG A 59 -11.92 8.28 -25.30
C ARG A 59 -10.55 8.43 -24.62
N VAL A 60 -9.48 8.26 -25.40
CA VAL A 60 -8.10 8.20 -24.91
C VAL A 60 -7.68 9.50 -24.21
N GLU A 61 -8.04 10.66 -24.75
CA GLU A 61 -7.74 11.97 -24.14
C GLU A 61 -8.38 12.13 -22.75
N GLN A 62 -9.62 11.68 -22.58
CA GLN A 62 -10.29 11.70 -21.27
C GLN A 62 -9.64 10.72 -20.30
N ALA A 63 -9.21 9.54 -20.76
CA ALA A 63 -8.45 8.61 -19.94
C ALA A 63 -7.13 9.24 -19.46
N ARG A 64 -6.41 9.94 -20.35
CA ARG A 64 -5.16 10.67 -20.03
C ARG A 64 -5.37 11.75 -18.98
N ALA A 65 -6.38 12.60 -19.16
CA ALA A 65 -6.70 13.67 -18.19
C ALA A 65 -6.98 13.12 -16.78
N ILE A 66 -7.59 11.93 -16.69
CA ILE A 66 -7.79 11.24 -15.40
C ILE A 66 -6.46 10.76 -14.82
N LEU A 67 -5.57 10.18 -15.62
CA LEU A 67 -4.25 9.76 -15.15
C LEU A 67 -3.39 10.95 -14.68
N ASP A 68 -3.47 12.10 -15.34
CA ASP A 68 -2.80 13.33 -14.90
C ASP A 68 -3.33 13.82 -13.54
N THR A 69 -4.65 13.75 -13.35
CA THR A 69 -5.29 14.06 -12.04
C THR A 69 -4.80 13.10 -10.95
N MET A 70 -4.64 11.82 -11.28
CA MET A 70 -4.09 10.83 -10.36
C MET A 70 -2.64 11.13 -10.00
N GLN A 71 -1.81 11.61 -10.94
CA GLN A 71 -0.42 11.95 -10.68
C GLN A 71 -0.30 13.06 -9.63
N GLY A 72 -1.10 14.13 -9.78
CA GLY A 72 -1.16 15.20 -8.78
C GLY A 72 -1.65 14.69 -7.41
N THR A 73 -2.64 13.81 -7.41
CA THR A 73 -3.15 13.19 -6.17
C THR A 73 -2.07 12.36 -5.48
N LEU A 74 -1.37 11.48 -6.21
CA LEU A 74 -0.31 10.63 -5.66
C LEU A 74 0.87 11.44 -5.13
N ALA A 75 1.23 12.55 -5.77
CA ALA A 75 2.27 13.46 -5.29
C ALA A 75 1.90 14.05 -3.91
N GLY A 76 0.65 14.49 -3.74
CA GLY A 76 0.14 15.00 -2.46
C GLY A 76 0.00 13.93 -1.38
N LEU A 77 -0.11 12.66 -1.76
CA LEU A 77 -0.24 11.54 -0.81
C LEU A 77 1.09 11.13 -0.15
N ARG A 78 2.24 11.57 -0.68
CA ARG A 78 3.57 11.12 -0.24
C ARG A 78 3.85 11.35 1.25
N GLU A 79 3.40 12.47 1.80
CA GLU A 79 3.66 12.85 3.20
C GLU A 79 2.63 12.31 4.18
N VAL A 80 1.51 11.79 3.66
CA VAL A 80 0.34 11.45 4.47
C VAL A 80 0.05 9.96 4.54
N LEU A 81 0.57 9.18 3.59
CA LEU A 81 0.48 7.73 3.65
C LEU A 81 1.46 7.17 4.66
N THR A 82 1.01 6.19 5.43
CA THR A 82 1.83 5.51 6.42
C THR A 82 2.39 4.22 5.81
N PRO A 83 3.70 3.98 5.83
CA PRO A 83 4.24 2.70 5.40
C PRO A 83 3.72 1.57 6.30
N THR A 84 2.95 0.62 5.75
CA THR A 84 2.34 -0.48 6.53
C THR A 84 2.94 -1.85 6.23
N GLY A 85 3.96 -1.92 5.37
CA GLY A 85 4.66 -3.14 5.00
C GLY A 85 4.87 -3.26 3.48
N THR A 86 5.32 -4.43 3.03
CA THR A 86 5.60 -4.69 1.61
C THR A 86 4.34 -5.19 0.91
N ALA A 87 3.88 -4.50 -0.13
CA ALA A 87 2.82 -4.99 -1.01
C ALA A 87 3.35 -6.06 -1.98
N GLN A 88 2.49 -7.03 -2.31
CA GLN A 88 2.75 -7.98 -3.39
C GLN A 88 2.15 -7.47 -4.71
N TYR A 89 3.01 -7.26 -5.70
CA TYR A 89 2.63 -6.76 -7.01
C TYR A 89 2.50 -7.88 -8.03
N ALA A 90 1.47 -7.81 -8.87
CA ALA A 90 1.35 -8.74 -9.98
C ALA A 90 2.20 -8.25 -11.17
N PRO A 91 2.87 -9.15 -11.93
CA PRO A 91 3.50 -8.78 -13.19
C PRO A 91 2.45 -8.18 -14.13
N VAL A 92 2.77 -7.08 -14.80
CA VAL A 92 1.80 -6.32 -15.62
C VAL A 92 1.57 -6.98 -16.96
N ASP A 93 2.64 -7.32 -17.68
CA ASP A 93 2.56 -7.75 -19.08
C ASP A 93 2.25 -9.24 -19.26
N THR A 94 2.51 -10.07 -18.26
CA THR A 94 2.37 -11.53 -18.35
C THR A 94 1.61 -12.12 -17.18
N THR A 95 0.77 -13.13 -17.45
CA THR A 95 0.13 -13.94 -16.41
C THR A 95 1.17 -14.70 -15.59
N PRO A 96 0.81 -15.23 -14.40
CA PRO A 96 1.72 -16.09 -13.63
C PRO A 96 2.24 -17.29 -14.43
N GLU A 97 1.48 -17.76 -15.41
CA GLU A 97 1.82 -18.85 -16.33
C GLU A 97 2.68 -18.41 -17.52
N GLY A 98 3.08 -17.13 -17.58
CA GLY A 98 3.95 -16.59 -18.62
C GLY A 98 3.23 -16.15 -19.91
N VAL A 99 1.89 -16.14 -19.93
CA VAL A 99 1.11 -15.75 -21.11
C VAL A 99 1.04 -14.22 -21.21
N ARG A 100 1.30 -13.66 -22.41
CA ARG A 100 1.18 -12.21 -22.65
C ARG A 100 -0.28 -11.74 -22.47
N ARG A 101 -0.47 -10.69 -21.69
CA ARG A 101 -1.78 -10.05 -21.50
C ARG A 101 -2.16 -9.17 -22.68
N SER A 102 -3.46 -9.04 -22.90
CA SER A 102 -3.99 -7.92 -23.69
C SER A 102 -3.64 -6.59 -23.02
N LEU A 103 -3.64 -5.51 -23.80
CA LEU A 103 -3.37 -4.18 -23.26
C LEU A 103 -4.36 -3.81 -22.15
N GLU A 104 -5.64 -4.07 -22.37
CA GLU A 104 -6.69 -3.82 -21.37
C GLU A 104 -6.40 -4.55 -20.05
N ALA A 105 -6.08 -5.85 -20.10
CA ALA A 105 -5.77 -6.62 -18.92
C ALA A 105 -4.46 -6.14 -18.23
N ALA A 106 -3.47 -5.69 -19.01
CA ALA A 106 -2.26 -5.08 -18.46
C ALA A 106 -2.57 -3.74 -17.73
N LEU A 107 -3.44 -2.89 -18.31
CA LEU A 107 -3.88 -1.65 -17.69
C LEU A 107 -4.66 -1.90 -16.38
N GLU A 108 -5.55 -2.90 -16.37
CA GLU A 108 -6.26 -3.32 -15.16
C GLU A 108 -5.30 -3.81 -14.06
N VAL A 109 -4.33 -4.63 -14.41
CA VAL A 109 -3.31 -5.12 -13.46
C VAL A 109 -2.48 -3.95 -12.92
N SER A 110 -2.07 -3.01 -13.78
CA SER A 110 -1.33 -1.82 -13.35
C SER A 110 -2.16 -0.98 -12.38
N GLY A 111 -3.44 -0.74 -12.67
CA GLY A 111 -4.35 -0.05 -11.77
C GLY A 111 -4.54 -0.76 -10.41
N ASN A 112 -4.65 -2.08 -10.43
CA ASN A 112 -4.70 -2.86 -9.18
C ASN A 112 -3.40 -2.73 -8.37
N ASN A 113 -2.25 -2.73 -9.03
CA ASN A 113 -0.96 -2.51 -8.37
C ASN A 113 -0.82 -1.10 -7.79
N ILE A 114 -1.36 -0.06 -8.44
CA ILE A 114 -1.45 1.31 -7.86
C ILE A 114 -2.21 1.27 -6.53
N CYS A 115 -3.38 0.61 -6.50
CA CYS A 115 -4.19 0.52 -5.28
C CYS A 115 -3.45 -0.24 -4.16
N ARG A 116 -2.74 -1.32 -4.50
CA ARG A 116 -1.93 -2.09 -3.54
C ARG A 116 -0.77 -1.25 -3.00
N ALA A 117 -0.08 -0.52 -3.87
CA ALA A 117 1.03 0.35 -3.50
C ALA A 117 0.56 1.46 -2.55
N VAL A 118 -0.55 2.14 -2.86
CA VAL A 118 -1.16 3.15 -1.99
C VAL A 118 -1.61 2.55 -0.66
N GLY A 119 -2.25 1.38 -0.69
CA GLY A 119 -2.64 0.65 0.53
C GLY A 119 -1.45 0.34 1.45
N ALA A 120 -0.28 0.06 0.87
CA ALA A 120 0.97 -0.18 1.60
C ALA A 120 1.74 1.10 1.99
N GLY A 121 1.30 2.27 1.52
CA GLY A 121 2.01 3.54 1.68
C GLY A 121 3.23 3.72 0.76
N ASP A 122 3.33 2.93 -0.30
CA ASP A 122 4.41 2.98 -1.29
C ASP A 122 4.01 3.89 -2.48
N THR A 123 4.13 5.21 -2.29
CA THR A 123 3.83 6.18 -3.36
C THR A 123 4.76 6.05 -4.56
N HIS A 124 6.00 5.61 -4.36
CA HIS A 124 6.96 5.44 -5.44
C HIS A 124 6.53 4.32 -6.40
N ALA A 125 6.14 3.15 -5.87
CA ALA A 125 5.59 2.08 -6.70
C ALA A 125 4.29 2.51 -7.38
N ALA A 126 3.40 3.23 -6.68
CA ALA A 126 2.16 3.74 -7.26
C ALA A 126 2.42 4.64 -8.48
N LEU A 127 3.37 5.56 -8.39
CA LEU A 127 3.76 6.44 -9.50
C LEU A 127 4.35 5.67 -10.68
N ARG A 128 5.18 4.64 -10.45
CA ARG A 128 5.71 3.79 -11.53
C ARG A 128 4.61 3.04 -12.29
N TYR A 129 3.61 2.52 -11.58
CA TYR A 129 2.48 1.83 -12.22
C TYR A 129 1.53 2.82 -12.93
N LEU A 130 1.43 4.06 -12.47
CA LEU A 130 0.72 5.11 -13.18
C LEU A 130 1.44 5.47 -14.50
N ASP A 131 2.75 5.64 -14.45
CA ASP A 131 3.59 5.90 -15.64
C ASP A 131 3.49 4.75 -16.66
N THR A 132 3.51 3.50 -16.16
CA THR A 132 3.27 2.28 -16.95
C THR A 132 1.94 2.33 -17.71
N MET A 133 0.88 2.89 -17.11
CA MET A 133 -0.41 3.08 -17.79
C MET A 133 -0.36 4.19 -18.83
N ARG A 134 0.28 5.34 -18.51
CA ARG A 134 0.41 6.47 -19.43
C ARG A 134 1.10 6.07 -20.73
N VAL A 135 2.29 5.48 -20.63
CA VAL A 135 3.08 5.03 -21.79
C VAL A 135 2.29 4.05 -22.66
N ARG A 136 1.50 3.18 -22.03
CA ARG A 136 0.65 2.20 -22.72
C ARG A 136 -0.52 2.83 -23.47
N LEU A 137 -1.11 3.90 -22.91
CA LEU A 137 -2.15 4.68 -23.60
C LEU A 137 -1.58 5.58 -24.70
N GLU A 138 -0.27 5.86 -24.70
CA GLU A 138 0.43 6.65 -25.72
C GLU A 138 0.91 5.80 -26.90
N GLY A 139 1.32 4.55 -26.65
CA GLY A 139 1.81 3.64 -27.69
C GLY A 139 0.76 3.14 -28.69
N GLU A 140 -0.53 3.46 -28.52
CA GLU A 140 -1.62 3.14 -29.46
C GLU A 140 -2.18 4.37 -30.20
N SER A 141 -1.59 5.57 -30.03
CA SER A 141 -2.01 6.79 -30.73
C SER A 141 -1.32 6.99 -32.08
#